data_AF-A0A5N6V4D4-F1
#
_entry.id   AF-A0A5N6V4D4-F1
#
_cell.length_a   1.000
_cell.length_b   1.000
_cell.length_c   1.000
_cell.angle_alpha   90.00
_cell.angle_beta   90.00
_cell.angle_gamma   90.00
#
_symmetry.space_group_name_H-M   'P 1'
#
loop_
_entity.id
_entity.type
_entity.pdbx_description
1 polymer ?
#
loop_
_entity_poly.entity_id
_entity_poly.type
_entity_poly.pdbx_seq_one_letter_code
_entity_poly.pdbx_strand_id
1 'polypeptide(L)'
;MAFRAILTTLILLQWVTASPALNSSIKTYEYPEGLDRAHSYTIQVKQSTGGLHTVESYNAIVSEANTTSGKGIEHNTSFALFDFEGPIELSVAYNNGPVKSAVIRPYSYGIKPTVKGNTISFTLDRPRNVVVQVNDDVFDTLQLFTNALETNIPSQQDPNVVYFGPGINNGPSSKNGTLVVPSGKSTMDGVTIRNIDILDHREPQLWYQGCIAINPGDSNLIQNIHIENVRVEDFRLGQLLNFRVMYNSKYNTSPGKGIRNVYVKNLVYNGSHANPSLFLGYDRDRNISNVTFVDLRINDKLIDDDMAKPSWYYTADFVPMFANEYVEGLNFTSEQ
;
A
#
# COMPACT_ATOMS: atom_id res chain seq x y z
N MET A 1 5.36 -20.58 80.21
CA MET A 1 5.78 -19.89 78.98
C MET A 1 4.67 -20.04 77.96
N ALA A 2 3.96 -18.95 77.64
CA ALA A 2 2.83 -18.95 76.72
C ALA A 2 3.32 -18.53 75.33
N PHE A 3 3.20 -19.40 74.33
CA PHE A 3 3.43 -19.05 72.93
C PHE A 3 2.09 -18.70 72.28
N ARG A 4 1.91 -17.42 71.94
CA ARG A 4 0.79 -16.94 71.11
C ARG A 4 1.18 -17.11 69.64
N ALA A 5 0.43 -17.93 68.90
CA ALA A 5 0.51 -17.97 67.44
C ALA A 5 -0.33 -16.82 66.87
N ILE A 6 0.31 -15.94 66.10
CA ILE A 6 -0.36 -14.87 65.35
C ILE A 6 -0.72 -15.44 63.97
N LEU A 7 -2.01 -15.63 63.73
CA LEU A 7 -2.55 -16.01 62.42
C LEU A 7 -2.64 -14.73 61.56
N THR A 8 -1.79 -14.61 60.55
CA THR A 8 -1.81 -13.49 59.60
C THR A 8 -2.69 -13.87 58.41
N THR A 9 -3.88 -13.30 58.32
CA THR A 9 -4.80 -13.49 57.19
C THR A 9 -4.35 -12.61 56.03
N LEU A 10 -3.84 -13.22 54.96
CA LEU A 10 -3.43 -12.54 53.74
C LEU A 10 -4.68 -12.32 52.86
N ILE A 11 -5.19 -11.08 52.80
CA ILE A 11 -6.27 -10.70 51.88
C ILE A 11 -5.62 -10.33 50.55
N LEU A 12 -5.72 -11.20 49.54
CA LEU A 12 -5.40 -10.84 48.15
C LEU A 12 -6.53 -9.96 47.61
N LEU A 13 -6.26 -8.65 47.51
CA LEU A 13 -7.10 -7.73 46.75
C LEU A 13 -6.83 -7.98 45.26
N GLN A 14 -7.69 -8.76 44.60
CA GLN A 14 -7.67 -8.87 43.14
C GLN A 14 -8.21 -7.56 42.55
N TRP A 15 -7.30 -6.75 42.02
CA TRP A 15 -7.66 -5.64 41.14
C TRP A 15 -8.18 -6.23 39.83
N VAL A 16 -9.51 -6.35 39.70
CA VAL A 16 -10.14 -6.50 38.40
C VAL A 16 -10.00 -5.16 37.70
N THR A 17 -8.94 -4.98 36.92
CA THR A 17 -8.93 -3.94 35.90
C THR A 17 -9.99 -4.34 34.88
N ALA A 18 -11.16 -3.70 34.94
CA ALA A 18 -12.09 -3.73 33.82
C ALA A 18 -11.31 -3.16 32.62
N SER A 19 -10.93 -4.03 31.68
CA SER A 19 -10.47 -3.57 30.37
C SER A 19 -11.55 -2.63 29.85
N PRO A 20 -11.21 -1.42 29.37
CA PRO A 20 -12.21 -0.58 28.72
C PRO A 20 -12.86 -1.46 27.65
N ALA A 21 -14.19 -1.57 27.69
CA ALA A 21 -14.92 -2.26 26.64
C ALA A 21 -14.48 -1.59 25.34
N LEU A 22 -13.80 -2.33 24.46
CA LEU A 22 -13.45 -1.79 23.15
C LEU A 22 -14.77 -1.39 22.50
N ASN A 23 -14.92 -0.10 22.18
CA ASN A 23 -16.01 0.34 21.33
C ASN A 23 -16.02 -0.55 20.09
N SER A 24 -17.16 -1.20 19.87
CA SER A 24 -17.39 -2.14 18.78
C SER A 24 -18.52 -1.57 17.94
N SER A 25 -18.20 -1.19 16.72
CA SER A 25 -19.17 -0.66 15.77
C SER A 25 -18.73 -0.98 14.34
N ILE A 26 -19.70 -1.27 13.47
CA ILE A 26 -19.52 -1.42 12.04
C ILE A 26 -20.42 -0.41 11.35
N LYS A 27 -19.86 0.31 10.37
CA LYS A 27 -20.59 1.20 9.47
C LYS A 27 -20.43 0.71 8.04
N THR A 28 -21.51 0.18 7.48
CA THR A 28 -21.63 -0.13 6.05
C THR A 28 -22.30 1.01 5.30
N TYR A 29 -22.10 1.04 3.99
CA TYR A 29 -22.61 2.09 3.12
C TYR A 29 -23.68 1.54 2.19
N GLU A 30 -24.72 2.34 1.94
CA GLU A 30 -25.69 2.04 0.89
C GLU A 30 -25.00 2.08 -0.47
N TYR A 31 -25.39 1.15 -1.33
CA TYR A 31 -24.85 1.08 -2.68
C TYR A 31 -25.47 2.18 -3.55
N PRO A 32 -24.67 3.09 -4.14
CA PRO A 32 -25.17 4.17 -4.98
C PRO A 32 -25.78 3.64 -6.28
N GLU A 33 -26.91 4.23 -6.68
CA GLU A 33 -27.54 3.94 -7.98
C GLU A 33 -26.60 4.33 -9.15
N GLY A 34 -26.59 3.52 -10.21
CA GLY A 34 -25.81 3.78 -11.42
C GLY A 34 -24.38 3.21 -11.44
N LEU A 35 -23.95 2.48 -10.40
CA LEU A 35 -22.70 1.72 -10.40
C LEU A 35 -22.92 0.22 -10.57
N ASP A 36 -21.96 -0.47 -11.18
CA ASP A 36 -22.01 -1.93 -11.39
C ASP A 36 -21.54 -2.71 -10.16
N ARG A 37 -22.41 -3.59 -9.65
CA ARG A 37 -22.07 -4.47 -8.53
C ARG A 37 -21.14 -5.57 -9.02
N ALA A 38 -20.16 -5.90 -8.19
CA ALA A 38 -19.41 -7.13 -8.37
C ALA A 38 -20.20 -8.32 -7.79
N HIS A 39 -20.09 -9.48 -8.44
CA HIS A 39 -20.83 -10.69 -8.06
C HIS A 39 -19.93 -11.86 -7.66
N SER A 40 -18.61 -11.74 -7.85
CA SER A 40 -17.64 -12.78 -7.52
C SER A 40 -17.60 -13.11 -6.03
N TYR A 41 -17.98 -12.17 -5.16
CA TYR A 41 -17.88 -12.31 -3.71
C TYR A 41 -19.17 -11.88 -2.99
N THR A 42 -19.56 -12.67 -1.99
CA THR A 42 -20.56 -12.26 -0.98
C THR A 42 -19.84 -12.01 0.33
N ILE A 43 -19.98 -10.81 0.89
CA ILE A 43 -19.19 -10.37 2.04
C ILE A 43 -20.10 -10.19 3.25
N GLN A 44 -19.79 -10.93 4.31
CA GLN A 44 -20.45 -10.77 5.60
C GLN A 44 -19.41 -10.41 6.66
N VAL A 45 -19.76 -9.44 7.50
CA VAL A 45 -18.95 -8.97 8.61
C VAL A 45 -19.78 -8.95 9.87
N LYS A 46 -19.21 -9.39 10.98
CA LYS A 46 -19.86 -9.33 12.29
C LYS A 46 -18.85 -9.00 13.38
N GLN A 47 -19.38 -8.57 14.51
CA GLN A 47 -18.67 -8.48 15.77
C GLN A 47 -19.29 -9.44 16.78
N SER A 48 -18.64 -9.58 17.94
CA SER A 48 -19.19 -10.33 19.07
C SER A 48 -20.55 -9.77 19.53
N THR A 49 -20.78 -8.47 19.30
CA THR A 49 -22.02 -7.73 19.56
C THR A 49 -22.43 -6.94 18.31
N GLY A 50 -23.72 -6.79 18.00
CA GLY A 50 -24.19 -5.92 16.91
C GLY A 50 -24.70 -6.63 15.65
N GLY A 51 -24.62 -7.97 15.60
CA GLY A 51 -25.23 -8.77 14.53
C GLY A 51 -24.36 -8.91 13.29
N LEU A 52 -24.94 -9.49 12.24
CA LEU A 52 -24.29 -9.77 10.96
C LEU A 52 -24.67 -8.69 9.95
N HIS A 53 -23.68 -8.10 9.30
CA HIS A 53 -23.84 -7.10 8.25
C HIS A 53 -23.39 -7.68 6.92
N THR A 54 -24.13 -7.38 5.85
CA THR A 54 -23.69 -7.63 4.47
C THR A 54 -22.99 -6.37 3.95
N VAL A 55 -21.82 -6.54 3.34
CA VAL A 55 -21.09 -5.46 2.67
C VAL A 55 -21.21 -5.65 1.17
N GLU A 56 -21.64 -4.60 0.48
CA GLU A 56 -21.75 -4.62 -0.98
C GLU A 56 -20.39 -4.43 -1.64
N SER A 57 -20.15 -5.16 -2.73
CA SER A 57 -18.95 -5.03 -3.54
C SER A 57 -19.24 -4.34 -4.88
N TYR A 58 -18.31 -3.49 -5.27
CA TYR A 58 -18.28 -2.73 -6.50
C TYR A 58 -17.41 -3.46 -7.52
N ASN A 59 -17.81 -3.42 -8.79
CA ASN A 59 -16.97 -3.86 -9.89
C ASN A 59 -15.97 -2.76 -10.27
N ALA A 60 -14.72 -3.13 -10.48
CA ALA A 60 -13.72 -2.29 -11.11
C ALA A 60 -13.07 -3.05 -12.27
N ILE A 61 -12.74 -2.33 -13.33
CA ILE A 61 -12.03 -2.87 -14.49
C ILE A 61 -10.54 -2.54 -14.35
N VAL A 62 -9.69 -3.56 -14.39
CA VAL A 62 -8.24 -3.43 -14.43
C VAL A 62 -7.73 -3.87 -15.80
N SER A 63 -6.61 -3.31 -16.23
CA SER A 63 -6.06 -3.57 -17.56
C SER A 63 -4.69 -4.23 -17.48
N GLU A 64 -4.53 -5.34 -18.19
CA GLU A 64 -3.24 -5.97 -18.45
C GLU A 64 -2.73 -5.56 -19.84
N ALA A 65 -1.47 -5.14 -19.94
CA ALA A 65 -0.87 -4.83 -21.23
C ALA A 65 -0.67 -6.08 -22.10
N ASN A 66 -1.22 -6.08 -23.32
CA ASN A 66 -0.86 -7.06 -24.35
C ASN A 66 0.29 -6.51 -25.19
N THR A 67 1.51 -7.03 -24.96
CA THR A 67 2.72 -6.56 -25.64
C THR A 67 2.81 -6.94 -27.12
N THR A 68 1.93 -7.83 -27.60
CA THR A 68 1.88 -8.24 -29.02
C THR A 68 0.95 -7.34 -29.83
N SER A 69 -0.24 -7.04 -29.30
CA SER A 69 -1.25 -6.22 -30.02
C SER A 69 -1.22 -4.74 -29.66
N GLY A 70 -0.60 -4.37 -28.52
CA GLY A 70 -0.61 -3.02 -27.96
C GLY A 70 -1.94 -2.62 -27.30
N LYS A 71 -2.93 -3.52 -27.23
CA LYS A 71 -4.22 -3.27 -26.56
C LYS A 71 -4.17 -3.69 -25.08
N GLY A 72 -5.00 -3.07 -24.26
CA GLY A 72 -5.29 -3.58 -22.92
C GLY A 72 -6.17 -4.83 -22.98
N ILE A 73 -5.88 -5.81 -22.14
CA ILE A 73 -6.78 -6.92 -21.81
C ILE A 73 -7.48 -6.51 -20.53
N GLU A 74 -8.80 -6.36 -20.60
CA GLU A 74 -9.60 -5.95 -19.44
C GLU A 74 -9.95 -7.18 -18.59
N HIS A 75 -9.85 -6.99 -17.28
CA HIS A 75 -10.28 -7.95 -16.28
C HIS A 75 -11.15 -7.24 -15.24
N ASN A 76 -12.09 -7.98 -14.66
CA ASN A 76 -12.88 -7.47 -13.54
C ASN A 76 -12.19 -7.80 -12.21
N THR A 77 -12.26 -6.88 -11.26
CA THR A 77 -11.91 -7.08 -9.86
C THR A 77 -13.04 -6.56 -8.99
N SER A 78 -13.17 -7.11 -7.79
CA SER A 78 -14.12 -6.62 -6.80
C SER A 78 -13.42 -5.72 -5.80
N PHE A 79 -14.07 -4.64 -5.36
CA PHE A 79 -13.69 -3.95 -4.14
C PHE A 79 -14.90 -3.69 -3.25
N ALA A 80 -14.68 -3.61 -1.94
CA ALA A 80 -15.71 -3.23 -0.99
C ALA A 80 -15.11 -2.32 0.09
N LEU A 81 -15.96 -1.51 0.70
CA LEU A 81 -15.55 -0.63 1.79
C LEU A 81 -16.56 -0.57 2.93
N PHE A 82 -16.05 -0.48 4.14
CA PHE A 82 -16.82 -0.28 5.36
C PHE A 82 -15.88 0.17 6.47
N ASP A 83 -16.42 0.84 7.48
CA ASP A 83 -15.63 1.33 8.60
C ASP A 83 -15.96 0.55 9.87
N PHE A 84 -14.99 0.40 10.77
CA PHE A 84 -15.25 -0.27 12.04
C PHE A 84 -14.30 0.18 13.16
N GLU A 85 -14.75 -0.03 14.39
CA GLU A 85 -13.92 -0.01 15.60
C GLU A 85 -14.02 -1.37 16.31
N GLY A 86 -12.94 -1.82 16.93
CA GLY A 86 -12.87 -3.11 17.61
C GLY A 86 -12.67 -4.31 16.67
N PRO A 87 -12.47 -5.53 17.19
CA PRO A 87 -12.24 -6.71 16.37
C PRO A 87 -13.50 -7.14 15.60
N ILE A 88 -13.32 -7.60 14.35
CA ILE A 88 -14.37 -8.13 13.47
C ILE A 88 -14.03 -9.54 13.00
N GLU A 89 -15.07 -10.32 12.70
CA GLU A 89 -14.99 -11.57 11.94
C GLU A 89 -15.56 -11.35 10.54
N LEU A 90 -14.78 -11.68 9.52
CA LEU A 90 -15.16 -11.66 8.11
C LEU A 90 -15.47 -13.07 7.62
N SER A 91 -16.54 -13.20 6.84
CA SER A 91 -16.93 -14.39 6.12
C SER A 91 -17.21 -14.01 4.67
N VAL A 92 -16.33 -14.44 3.77
CA VAL A 92 -16.36 -14.08 2.35
C VAL A 92 -16.62 -15.35 1.55
N ALA A 93 -17.78 -15.44 0.89
CA ALA A 93 -18.06 -16.54 -0.03
C ALA A 93 -17.62 -16.17 -1.44
N TYR A 94 -16.81 -17.02 -2.07
CA TYR A 94 -16.48 -16.91 -3.49
C TYR A 94 -17.55 -17.62 -4.33
N ASN A 95 -18.11 -16.90 -5.31
CA ASN A 95 -19.26 -17.33 -6.09
C ASN A 95 -18.90 -17.74 -7.52
N ASN A 96 -17.68 -17.43 -7.98
CA ASN A 96 -17.26 -17.61 -9.37
C ASN A 96 -16.53 -18.95 -9.62
N GLY A 97 -16.53 -19.86 -8.64
CA GLY A 97 -15.99 -21.21 -8.80
C GLY A 97 -15.60 -21.90 -7.49
N PRO A 98 -14.98 -23.09 -7.57
CA PRO A 98 -14.46 -23.79 -6.39
C PRO A 98 -13.24 -23.06 -5.81
N VAL A 99 -13.16 -23.02 -4.48
CA VAL A 99 -11.99 -22.48 -3.76
C VAL A 99 -11.02 -23.63 -3.48
N LYS A 100 -9.86 -23.61 -4.16
CA LYS A 100 -8.75 -24.56 -3.94
C LYS A 100 -7.74 -24.00 -2.94
N SER A 101 -7.48 -22.69 -3.05
CA SER A 101 -6.61 -21.94 -2.14
C SER A 101 -7.17 -20.53 -1.96
N ALA A 102 -6.87 -19.93 -0.81
CA ALA A 102 -7.12 -18.52 -0.56
C ALA A 102 -6.05 -17.94 0.35
N VAL A 103 -5.63 -16.70 0.07
CA VAL A 103 -4.68 -15.94 0.89
C VAL A 103 -5.23 -14.55 1.17
N ILE A 104 -4.81 -13.97 2.30
CA ILE A 104 -5.11 -12.59 2.67
C ILE A 104 -3.80 -11.80 2.61
N ARG A 105 -3.78 -10.76 1.78
CA ARG A 105 -2.60 -9.91 1.58
C ARG A 105 -2.84 -8.51 2.16
N PRO A 106 -1.80 -7.81 2.65
CA PRO A 106 -0.40 -8.20 2.65
C PRO A 106 -0.06 -9.33 3.62
N TYR A 107 0.89 -10.20 3.23
CA TYR A 107 1.45 -11.27 4.05
C TYR A 107 2.10 -10.74 5.34
N SER A 108 2.56 -9.48 5.33
CA SER A 108 3.12 -8.78 6.50
C SER A 108 2.14 -8.72 7.68
N TYR A 109 0.83 -8.85 7.44
CA TYR A 109 -0.17 -8.87 8.52
C TYR A 109 -0.30 -10.23 9.21
N GLY A 110 0.26 -11.30 8.65
CA GLY A 110 0.20 -12.64 9.24
C GLY A 110 -1.20 -13.25 9.30
N ILE A 111 -2.16 -12.72 8.52
CA ILE A 111 -3.55 -13.18 8.52
C ILE A 111 -3.64 -14.50 7.75
N LYS A 112 -4.01 -15.57 8.45
CA LYS A 112 -4.25 -16.89 7.85
C LYS A 112 -5.75 -17.15 7.78
N PRO A 113 -6.35 -17.22 6.58
CA PRO A 113 -7.77 -17.50 6.47
C PRO A 113 -8.06 -18.98 6.71
N THR A 114 -9.29 -19.28 7.12
CA THR A 114 -9.85 -20.64 7.10
C THR A 114 -10.76 -20.77 5.90
N VAL A 115 -10.60 -21.85 5.12
CA VAL A 115 -11.46 -22.15 3.96
C VAL A 115 -12.36 -23.34 4.30
N LYS A 116 -13.68 -23.17 4.10
CA LYS A 116 -14.69 -24.23 4.22
C LYS A 116 -15.67 -24.15 3.05
N GLY A 117 -15.62 -25.15 2.16
CA GLY A 117 -16.38 -25.09 0.91
C GLY A 117 -15.93 -23.89 0.08
N ASN A 118 -16.84 -22.98 -0.25
CA ASN A 118 -16.53 -21.74 -0.96
C ASN A 118 -16.35 -20.52 -0.03
N THR A 119 -16.39 -20.72 1.28
CA THR A 119 -16.33 -19.63 2.26
C THR A 119 -14.93 -19.49 2.84
N ILE A 120 -14.42 -18.27 2.85
CA ILE A 120 -13.12 -17.85 3.37
C ILE A 120 -13.38 -16.98 4.59
N SER A 121 -12.89 -17.38 5.76
CA SER A 121 -13.10 -16.67 7.03
C SER A 121 -11.80 -16.23 7.67
N PHE A 122 -11.77 -15.01 8.19
CA PHE A 122 -10.62 -14.43 8.90
C PHE A 122 -11.06 -13.28 9.80
N THR A 123 -10.15 -12.77 10.64
CA THR A 123 -10.43 -11.67 11.58
C THR A 123 -9.54 -10.47 11.30
N LEU A 124 -10.07 -9.28 11.55
CA LEU A 124 -9.29 -8.05 11.68
C LEU A 124 -9.52 -7.48 13.09
N ASP A 125 -8.46 -7.17 13.80
CA ASP A 125 -8.46 -6.54 15.13
C ASP A 125 -8.59 -5.00 15.07
N ARG A 126 -8.27 -4.41 13.92
CA ARG A 126 -8.37 -2.98 13.61
C ARG A 126 -8.50 -2.76 12.10
N PRO A 127 -9.01 -1.60 11.65
CA PRO A 127 -9.05 -1.25 10.24
C PRO A 127 -7.69 -1.32 9.58
N ARG A 128 -7.63 -2.03 8.46
CA ARG A 128 -6.46 -2.17 7.58
C ARG A 128 -6.93 -2.72 6.23
N ASN A 129 -6.40 -2.17 5.15
CA ASN A 129 -6.75 -2.62 3.81
C ASN A 129 -6.17 -4.00 3.54
N VAL A 130 -6.97 -4.91 2.97
CA VAL A 130 -6.52 -6.27 2.62
C VAL A 130 -7.06 -6.70 1.26
N VAL A 131 -6.35 -7.62 0.61
CA VAL A 131 -6.81 -8.31 -0.60
C VAL A 131 -7.09 -9.76 -0.27
N VAL A 132 -8.30 -10.22 -0.59
CA VAL A 132 -8.65 -11.65 -0.61
C VAL A 132 -8.36 -12.16 -2.02
N GLN A 133 -7.40 -13.07 -2.12
CA GLN A 133 -6.97 -13.67 -3.38
C GLN A 133 -7.32 -15.16 -3.35
N VAL A 134 -8.06 -15.63 -4.36
CA VAL A 134 -8.53 -17.01 -4.48
C VAL A 134 -7.82 -17.68 -5.66
N ASN A 135 -7.38 -18.93 -5.47
CA ASN A 135 -6.78 -19.75 -6.53
C ASN A 135 -5.59 -19.10 -7.26
N ASP A 136 -4.83 -18.25 -6.58
CA ASP A 136 -3.72 -17.45 -7.12
C ASP A 136 -4.13 -16.48 -8.26
N ASP A 137 -5.43 -16.23 -8.44
CA ASP A 137 -5.95 -15.29 -9.43
C ASP A 137 -5.70 -13.84 -8.96
N VAL A 138 -4.91 -13.11 -9.73
CA VAL A 138 -4.52 -11.72 -9.44
C VAL A 138 -5.50 -10.68 -10.01
N PHE A 139 -6.51 -11.12 -10.73
CA PHE A 139 -7.50 -10.26 -11.36
C PHE A 139 -8.86 -10.34 -10.66
N ASP A 140 -9.45 -11.55 -10.53
CA ASP A 140 -10.72 -11.77 -9.83
C ASP A 140 -10.54 -11.77 -8.30
N THR A 141 -9.96 -10.70 -7.76
CA THR A 141 -9.71 -10.51 -6.33
C THR A 141 -10.81 -9.69 -5.66
N LEU A 142 -10.85 -9.72 -4.32
CA LEU A 142 -11.61 -8.78 -3.52
C LEU A 142 -10.67 -7.86 -2.74
N GLN A 143 -10.70 -6.57 -3.06
CA GLN A 143 -10.00 -5.52 -2.33
C GLN A 143 -10.92 -4.96 -1.23
N LEU A 144 -10.57 -5.16 0.03
CA LEU A 144 -11.31 -4.64 1.17
C LEU A 144 -10.62 -3.38 1.68
N PHE A 145 -11.30 -2.24 1.55
CA PHE A 145 -10.87 -0.97 2.12
C PHE A 145 -11.61 -0.73 3.44
N THR A 146 -10.87 -0.66 4.55
CA THR A 146 -11.49 -0.45 5.86
C THR A 146 -10.87 0.71 6.58
N ASN A 147 -11.69 1.58 7.16
CA ASN A 147 -11.24 2.74 7.90
C ASN A 147 -11.71 2.71 9.35
N ALA A 148 -11.03 3.50 10.19
CA ALA A 148 -11.59 3.89 11.48
C ALA A 148 -12.80 4.80 11.23
N LEU A 149 -13.73 4.83 12.19
CA LEU A 149 -14.87 5.73 12.12
C LEU A 149 -14.39 7.19 12.12
N GLU A 150 -14.90 7.97 11.17
CA GLU A 150 -14.57 9.39 11.08
C GLU A 150 -15.19 10.17 12.24
N THR A 151 -14.35 10.76 13.10
CA THR A 151 -14.81 11.55 14.26
C THR A 151 -14.82 13.04 14.01
N ASN A 152 -14.07 13.53 13.02
CA ASN A 152 -13.82 14.96 12.77
C ASN A 152 -14.42 15.41 11.44
N ILE A 153 -15.70 15.08 11.21
CA ILE A 153 -16.42 15.43 9.98
C ILE A 153 -16.64 16.95 9.93
N PRO A 154 -16.13 17.68 8.93
CA PRO A 154 -16.39 19.11 8.77
C PRO A 154 -17.89 19.38 8.61
N SER A 155 -18.36 20.52 9.13
CA SER A 155 -19.75 20.94 8.90
C SER A 155 -19.96 21.17 7.40
N GLN A 156 -21.02 20.58 6.85
CA GLN A 156 -21.45 20.82 5.46
C GLN A 156 -21.86 22.29 5.23
N GLN A 157 -22.09 23.06 6.30
CA GLN A 157 -22.46 24.47 6.24
C GLN A 157 -21.24 25.41 6.35
N ASP A 158 -20.03 24.88 6.55
CA ASP A 158 -18.82 25.71 6.60
C ASP A 158 -18.53 26.30 5.21
N PRO A 159 -18.36 27.64 5.08
CA PRO A 159 -18.12 28.29 3.80
C PRO A 159 -16.80 27.90 3.11
N ASN A 160 -15.88 27.26 3.83
CA ASN A 160 -14.62 26.75 3.29
C ASN A 160 -14.69 25.25 2.92
N VAL A 161 -15.86 24.62 3.06
CA VAL A 161 -16.05 23.20 2.75
C VAL A 161 -16.78 23.06 1.42
N VAL A 162 -16.19 22.30 0.51
CA VAL A 162 -16.83 21.85 -0.73
C VAL A 162 -17.33 20.44 -0.51
N TYR A 163 -18.63 20.27 -0.27
CA TYR A 163 -19.22 18.97 0.06
C TYR A 163 -19.67 18.21 -1.19
N PHE A 164 -19.28 16.93 -1.26
CA PHE A 164 -19.77 15.96 -2.22
C PHE A 164 -20.55 14.89 -1.45
N GLY A 165 -21.86 14.86 -1.63
CA GLY A 165 -22.74 13.88 -1.01
C GLY A 165 -22.63 12.49 -1.65
N PRO A 166 -23.27 11.47 -1.05
CA PRO A 166 -23.33 10.12 -1.62
C PRO A 166 -23.89 10.14 -3.05
N GLY A 167 -23.32 9.31 -3.93
CA GLY A 167 -23.73 9.20 -5.33
C GLY A 167 -22.68 9.71 -6.31
N ILE A 168 -22.98 9.61 -7.60
CA ILE A 168 -22.07 9.98 -8.69
C ILE A 168 -22.15 11.49 -8.93
N ASN A 169 -21.02 12.20 -8.81
CA ASN A 169 -20.89 13.64 -9.06
C ASN A 169 -21.85 14.52 -8.22
N ASN A 170 -22.20 14.08 -7.00
CA ASN A 170 -23.17 14.77 -6.16
C ASN A 170 -22.55 15.91 -5.32
N GLY A 171 -21.95 16.89 -5.99
CA GLY A 171 -21.37 18.08 -5.36
C GLY A 171 -21.50 19.32 -6.24
N PRO A 172 -20.95 20.47 -5.80
CA PRO A 172 -21.02 21.73 -6.55
C PRO A 172 -20.07 21.65 -7.76
N SER A 173 -20.51 20.98 -8.82
CA SER A 173 -19.83 21.00 -10.10
C SER A 173 -20.26 22.20 -10.94
N SER A 174 -19.34 22.75 -11.74
CA SER A 174 -19.72 23.63 -12.84
C SER A 174 -20.65 22.86 -13.79
N LYS A 175 -21.45 23.55 -14.62
CA LYS A 175 -22.38 22.91 -15.58
C LYS A 175 -21.72 21.87 -16.51
N ASN A 176 -20.38 21.83 -16.57
CA ASN A 176 -19.58 20.91 -17.38
C ASN A 176 -18.73 19.91 -16.56
N GLY A 177 -18.95 19.76 -15.25
CA GLY A 177 -18.30 18.73 -14.44
C GLY A 177 -16.80 18.93 -14.15
N THR A 178 -16.24 20.11 -14.42
CA THR A 178 -14.80 20.37 -14.29
C THR A 178 -14.47 21.08 -12.98
N LEU A 179 -13.60 20.46 -12.17
CA LEU A 179 -12.91 21.09 -11.04
C LEU A 179 -11.60 21.73 -11.56
N VAL A 180 -11.49 23.05 -11.46
CA VAL A 180 -10.32 23.78 -11.96
C VAL A 180 -9.25 23.85 -10.86
N VAL A 181 -8.14 23.13 -11.08
CA VAL A 181 -6.93 23.25 -10.25
C VAL A 181 -5.93 24.18 -10.96
N PRO A 182 -5.44 25.26 -10.32
CA PRO A 182 -4.50 26.19 -10.95
C PRO A 182 -3.17 25.53 -11.32
N SER A 183 -2.62 25.85 -12.50
CA SER A 183 -1.30 25.37 -12.96
C SER A 183 -0.18 26.32 -12.52
N GLY A 184 1.06 25.81 -12.34
CA GLY A 184 2.24 26.67 -12.22
C GLY A 184 3.42 26.18 -11.36
N LYS A 185 3.67 24.87 -11.23
CA LYS A 185 4.82 24.38 -10.44
C LYS A 185 5.63 23.35 -11.25
N SER A 186 6.79 23.77 -11.77
CA SER A 186 7.77 22.90 -12.45
C SER A 186 8.72 22.17 -11.47
N THR A 187 8.40 22.21 -10.18
CA THR A 187 9.16 21.55 -9.11
C THR A 187 8.19 20.82 -8.21
N MET A 188 8.51 19.56 -7.95
CA MET A 188 7.88 18.76 -6.90
C MET A 188 8.86 18.70 -5.72
N ASP A 189 8.43 19.21 -4.57
CA ASP A 189 9.27 19.38 -3.39
C ASP A 189 8.50 18.87 -2.17
N GLY A 190 9.15 18.08 -1.30
CA GLY A 190 8.55 17.57 -0.07
C GLY A 190 7.61 16.40 -0.30
N VAL A 191 7.99 15.44 -1.16
CA VAL A 191 7.19 14.24 -1.43
C VAL A 191 7.34 13.26 -0.29
N THR A 192 6.23 12.82 0.31
CA THR A 192 6.24 11.78 1.34
C THR A 192 5.44 10.56 0.88
N ILE A 193 6.09 9.39 0.87
CA ILE A 193 5.47 8.08 0.62
C ILE A 193 5.70 7.26 1.89
N ARG A 194 4.64 6.94 2.63
CA ARG A 194 4.80 6.27 3.91
C ARG A 194 3.76 5.20 4.17
N ASN A 195 4.19 4.13 4.84
CA ASN A 195 3.32 3.04 5.28
C ASN A 195 2.55 2.40 4.11
N ILE A 196 3.28 1.96 3.09
CA ILE A 196 2.71 1.33 1.88
C ILE A 196 3.08 -0.16 1.83
N ASP A 197 2.10 -0.99 1.49
CA ASP A 197 2.30 -2.39 1.11
C ASP A 197 2.11 -2.51 -0.41
N ILE A 198 3.13 -3.01 -1.10
CA ILE A 198 3.11 -3.25 -2.55
C ILE A 198 3.03 -4.76 -2.75
N LEU A 199 1.86 -5.20 -3.24
CA LEU A 199 1.52 -6.63 -3.34
C LEU A 199 1.96 -7.22 -4.67
N ASP A 200 1.95 -6.47 -5.75
CA ASP A 200 2.35 -7.00 -7.05
C ASP A 200 2.85 -5.87 -7.95
N HIS A 201 3.59 -6.26 -8.96
CA HIS A 201 4.09 -5.41 -10.02
C HIS A 201 4.28 -6.27 -11.27
N ARG A 202 3.73 -5.78 -12.39
CA ARG A 202 3.89 -6.43 -13.69
C ARG A 202 3.93 -5.37 -14.80
N GLU A 203 5.08 -4.76 -14.97
CA GLU A 203 5.31 -3.79 -16.05
C GLU A 203 6.28 -4.38 -17.09
N PRO A 204 5.82 -4.73 -18.30
CA PRO A 204 6.71 -5.29 -19.33
C PRO A 204 7.69 -4.29 -19.93
N GLN A 205 7.44 -2.99 -19.84
CA GLN A 205 8.30 -1.95 -20.40
C GLN A 205 9.37 -1.53 -19.39
N LEU A 206 10.62 -1.94 -19.63
CA LEU A 206 11.77 -1.67 -18.74
C LEU A 206 11.94 -0.20 -18.34
N TRP A 207 11.53 0.75 -19.19
CA TRP A 207 11.63 2.18 -18.89
C TRP A 207 10.66 2.66 -17.80
N TYR A 208 9.60 1.89 -17.53
CA TYR A 208 8.50 2.26 -16.66
C TYR A 208 8.30 1.27 -15.50
N GLN A 209 9.21 0.31 -15.35
CA GLN A 209 9.24 -0.60 -14.20
C GLN A 209 9.60 0.17 -12.91
N GLY A 210 9.25 -0.42 -11.77
CA GLY A 210 9.55 0.12 -10.45
C GLY A 210 8.34 0.04 -9.53
N CYS A 211 8.43 -0.72 -8.44
CA CYS A 211 7.47 -0.62 -7.34
C CYS A 211 7.45 0.82 -6.77
N ILE A 212 8.61 1.47 -6.73
CA ILE A 212 8.73 2.92 -6.54
C ILE A 212 9.53 3.50 -7.69
N ALA A 213 8.88 4.33 -8.52
CA ALA A 213 9.49 5.00 -9.66
C ALA A 213 9.46 6.52 -9.50
N ILE A 214 10.61 7.17 -9.71
CA ILE A 214 10.76 8.63 -9.64
C ILE A 214 11.43 9.07 -10.93
N ASN A 215 10.63 9.59 -11.87
CA ASN A 215 11.07 9.80 -13.25
C ASN A 215 10.77 11.21 -13.77
N PRO A 216 11.45 12.27 -13.29
CA PRO A 216 11.22 13.61 -13.81
C PRO A 216 11.61 13.71 -15.29
N GLY A 217 10.65 14.11 -16.12
CA GLY A 217 10.85 14.62 -17.49
C GLY A 217 10.41 16.08 -17.60
N ASP A 218 10.46 16.66 -18.79
CA ASP A 218 9.90 17.99 -19.11
C ASP A 218 10.44 19.12 -18.23
N SER A 219 11.75 19.12 -18.01
CA SER A 219 12.44 20.12 -17.19
C SER A 219 11.93 20.21 -15.74
N ASN A 220 11.24 19.17 -15.26
CA ASN A 220 10.85 19.06 -13.87
C ASN A 220 12.03 18.65 -12.99
N LEU A 221 12.03 19.17 -11.77
CA LEU A 221 12.91 18.74 -10.68
C LEU A 221 12.04 18.09 -9.61
N ILE A 222 12.48 16.94 -9.09
CA ILE A 222 11.88 16.33 -7.90
C ILE A 222 12.95 16.33 -6.81
N GLN A 223 12.62 16.88 -5.64
CA GLN A 223 13.57 16.98 -4.54
C GLN A 223 12.91 16.80 -3.17
N ASN A 224 13.72 16.48 -2.17
CA ASN A 224 13.31 16.31 -0.76
C ASN A 224 12.21 15.25 -0.64
N ILE A 225 12.59 14.02 -0.94
CA ILE A 225 11.70 12.88 -1.02
C ILE A 225 11.92 12.00 0.20
N HIS A 226 10.85 11.74 0.95
CA HIS A 226 10.86 10.88 2.13
C HIS A 226 10.00 9.64 1.86
N ILE A 227 10.66 8.48 1.79
CA ILE A 227 10.01 7.18 1.62
C ILE A 227 10.23 6.40 2.92
N GLU A 228 9.16 5.99 3.61
CA GLU A 228 9.29 5.36 4.92
C GLU A 228 8.32 4.21 5.14
N ASN A 229 8.81 3.11 5.72
CA ASN A 229 7.99 1.96 6.09
C ASN A 229 7.23 1.43 4.86
N VAL A 230 7.97 0.97 3.86
CA VAL A 230 7.39 0.37 2.64
C VAL A 230 7.74 -1.11 2.60
N ARG A 231 6.74 -1.96 2.37
CA ARG A 231 6.89 -3.41 2.33
C ARG A 231 6.49 -3.89 0.95
N VAL A 232 7.40 -4.56 0.27
CA VAL A 232 7.21 -5.05 -1.09
C VAL A 232 7.26 -6.57 -1.05
N GLU A 233 6.18 -7.20 -1.46
CA GLU A 233 6.12 -8.65 -1.64
C GLU A 233 6.77 -9.06 -2.96
N ASP A 234 6.92 -10.35 -3.18
CA ASP A 234 7.35 -10.82 -4.49
C ASP A 234 6.29 -10.47 -5.54
N PHE A 235 6.76 -10.22 -6.76
CA PHE A 235 5.93 -9.69 -7.83
C PHE A 235 6.24 -10.37 -9.17
N ARG A 236 5.33 -10.28 -10.13
CA ARG A 236 5.44 -11.07 -11.37
C ARG A 236 6.52 -10.59 -12.34
N LEU A 237 6.68 -9.27 -12.51
CA LEU A 237 7.64 -8.70 -13.45
C LEU A 237 7.92 -7.22 -13.17
N GLY A 238 9.16 -6.89 -12.85
CA GLY A 238 9.66 -5.53 -12.93
C GLY A 238 10.79 -5.23 -11.98
N GLN A 239 10.90 -4.00 -11.50
CA GLN A 239 12.01 -3.54 -10.65
C GLN A 239 11.49 -3.15 -9.28
N LEU A 240 12.34 -3.27 -8.26
CA LEU A 240 12.01 -2.74 -6.94
C LEU A 240 11.99 -1.20 -6.98
N LEU A 241 13.05 -0.59 -7.52
CA LEU A 241 13.20 0.86 -7.62
C LEU A 241 13.61 1.28 -9.03
N ASN A 242 13.09 2.42 -9.49
CA ASN A 242 13.52 3.03 -10.75
C ASN A 242 13.55 4.55 -10.64
N PHE A 243 14.73 5.10 -10.37
CA PHE A 243 14.95 6.54 -10.34
C PHE A 243 15.72 6.93 -11.59
N ARG A 244 15.11 7.77 -12.42
CA ARG A 244 15.65 8.13 -13.73
C ARG A 244 15.33 9.56 -14.07
N VAL A 245 16.33 10.35 -14.42
CA VAL A 245 16.07 11.62 -15.10
C VAL A 245 15.64 11.30 -16.52
N MET A 246 14.33 11.41 -16.77
CA MET A 246 13.68 10.84 -17.94
C MET A 246 13.79 11.78 -19.13
N TYR A 247 14.16 11.23 -20.27
CA TYR A 247 13.91 11.82 -21.58
C TYR A 247 13.44 10.74 -22.54
N ASN A 248 12.13 10.54 -22.62
CA ASN A 248 11.52 9.80 -23.69
C ASN A 248 11.00 10.80 -24.73
N SER A 249 11.64 10.90 -25.89
CA SER A 249 11.28 11.88 -26.94
C SER A 249 9.85 11.75 -27.46
N LYS A 250 9.16 10.63 -27.21
CA LYS A 250 7.73 10.47 -27.51
C LYS A 250 6.82 11.23 -26.53
N TYR A 251 7.23 11.35 -25.27
CA TYR A 251 6.38 11.88 -24.19
C TYR A 251 6.93 13.15 -23.55
N ASN A 252 8.22 13.44 -23.72
CA ASN A 252 8.90 14.57 -23.12
C ASN A 252 9.44 15.52 -24.18
N THR A 253 9.23 16.80 -23.95
CA THR A 253 9.78 17.93 -24.69
C THR A 253 11.23 18.22 -24.30
N SER A 254 11.65 17.82 -23.09
CA SER A 254 13.02 17.98 -22.57
C SER A 254 13.32 16.95 -21.47
N PRO A 255 14.59 16.67 -21.15
CA PRO A 255 14.91 15.84 -20.00
C PRO A 255 14.46 16.53 -18.70
N GLY A 256 14.29 15.76 -17.62
CA GLY A 256 14.19 16.33 -16.27
C GLY A 256 15.44 17.13 -15.88
N LYS A 257 15.33 17.88 -14.78
CA LYS A 257 16.43 18.66 -14.19
C LYS A 257 17.22 17.90 -13.13
N GLY A 258 16.71 16.77 -12.65
CA GLY A 258 17.38 15.94 -11.65
C GLY A 258 16.44 15.33 -10.61
N ILE A 259 17.01 14.49 -9.76
CA ILE A 259 16.40 13.93 -8.55
C ILE A 259 17.33 14.23 -7.40
N ARG A 260 16.85 14.85 -6.32
CA ARG A 260 17.74 15.30 -5.22
C ARG A 260 17.19 14.95 -3.84
N ASN A 261 18.07 14.57 -2.93
CA ASN A 261 17.76 14.37 -1.51
C ASN A 261 16.62 13.37 -1.32
N VAL A 262 16.90 12.09 -1.61
CA VAL A 262 15.97 10.99 -1.42
C VAL A 262 16.37 10.24 -0.17
N TYR A 263 15.49 10.21 0.81
CA TYR A 263 15.66 9.46 2.04
C TYR A 263 14.67 8.29 2.06
N VAL A 264 15.19 7.07 2.13
CA VAL A 264 14.41 5.84 2.11
C VAL A 264 14.67 5.07 3.41
N LYS A 265 13.71 5.04 4.31
CA LYS A 265 13.83 4.34 5.60
C LYS A 265 12.88 3.15 5.69
N ASN A 266 13.36 2.03 6.23
CA ASN A 266 12.56 0.82 6.45
C ASN A 266 11.84 0.32 5.17
N LEU A 267 12.57 0.29 4.06
CA LEU A 267 12.12 -0.39 2.85
C LEU A 267 12.48 -1.87 2.96
N VAL A 268 11.47 -2.74 2.82
CA VAL A 268 11.65 -4.20 2.85
C VAL A 268 11.15 -4.78 1.53
N TYR A 269 11.97 -5.60 0.90
CA TYR A 269 11.56 -6.45 -0.23
C TYR A 269 11.76 -7.92 0.12
N ASN A 270 10.67 -8.68 0.02
CA ASN A 270 10.65 -10.13 0.24
C ASN A 270 10.20 -10.82 -1.05
N GLY A 271 11.17 -11.16 -1.90
CA GLY A 271 10.90 -11.76 -3.20
C GLY A 271 12.16 -12.13 -3.98
N SER A 272 11.95 -12.74 -5.15
CA SER A 272 13.00 -13.31 -5.99
C SER A 272 12.91 -12.88 -7.46
N HIS A 273 11.84 -12.20 -7.86
CA HIS A 273 11.55 -11.86 -9.26
C HIS A 273 11.90 -10.42 -9.65
N ALA A 274 12.50 -9.64 -8.75
CA ALA A 274 12.96 -8.29 -9.07
C ALA A 274 14.08 -8.31 -10.13
N ASN A 275 13.83 -7.66 -11.26
CA ASN A 275 14.88 -7.19 -12.16
C ASN A 275 15.75 -6.15 -11.44
N PRO A 276 16.99 -5.93 -11.92
CA PRO A 276 17.83 -4.92 -11.34
C PRO A 276 17.19 -3.53 -11.32
N SER A 277 17.15 -2.90 -10.15
CA SER A 277 16.73 -1.52 -9.95
C SER A 277 17.63 -0.56 -10.74
N LEU A 278 17.08 0.54 -11.24
CA LEU A 278 17.82 1.49 -12.07
C LEU A 278 17.88 2.87 -11.45
N PHE A 279 19.09 3.41 -11.37
CA PHE A 279 19.41 4.76 -10.91
C PHE A 279 20.19 5.45 -12.03
N LEU A 280 19.53 6.33 -12.78
CA LEU A 280 20.06 6.87 -14.02
C LEU A 280 19.91 8.39 -14.06
N GLY A 281 21.01 9.11 -13.81
CA GLY A 281 21.11 10.52 -14.18
C GLY A 281 21.23 10.67 -15.71
N TYR A 282 20.88 11.84 -16.23
CA TYR A 282 20.86 12.07 -17.68
C TYR A 282 22.21 12.60 -18.19
N ASP A 283 22.77 13.59 -17.49
CA ASP A 283 24.09 14.16 -17.73
C ASP A 283 24.61 14.77 -16.41
N ARG A 284 25.78 15.42 -16.46
CA ARG A 284 26.42 16.03 -15.29
C ARG A 284 25.55 17.08 -14.59
N ASP A 285 24.76 17.85 -15.33
CA ASP A 285 23.93 18.93 -14.77
C ASP A 285 22.54 18.42 -14.34
N ARG A 286 22.14 17.26 -14.86
CA ARG A 286 20.84 16.60 -14.67
C ARG A 286 21.03 15.24 -14.00
N ASN A 287 21.63 15.28 -12.81
CA ASN A 287 22.05 14.12 -12.05
C ASN A 287 20.97 13.60 -11.08
N ILE A 288 21.25 12.45 -10.47
CA ILE A 288 20.61 11.99 -9.24
C ILE A 288 21.62 12.23 -8.12
N SER A 289 21.23 12.95 -7.07
CA SER A 289 22.15 13.28 -5.97
C SER A 289 21.52 13.05 -4.60
N ASN A 290 22.33 12.55 -3.67
CA ASN A 290 22.01 12.34 -2.26
C ASN A 290 20.82 11.38 -2.08
N VAL A 291 21.05 10.09 -2.35
CA VAL A 291 20.11 9.02 -2.04
C VAL A 291 20.63 8.27 -0.82
N THR A 292 19.86 8.24 0.25
CA THR A 292 20.23 7.51 1.48
C THR A 292 19.18 6.46 1.78
N PHE A 293 19.62 5.22 1.91
CA PHE A 293 18.85 4.12 2.46
C PHE A 293 19.18 3.94 3.94
N VAL A 294 18.15 3.81 4.75
CA VAL A 294 18.24 3.51 6.19
C VAL A 294 17.42 2.25 6.46
N ASP A 295 18.06 1.23 7.01
CA ASP A 295 17.42 -0.06 7.32
C ASP A 295 16.74 -0.73 6.12
N LEU A 296 17.39 -0.68 4.95
CA LEU A 296 16.95 -1.41 3.77
C LEU A 296 17.15 -2.91 3.98
N ARG A 297 16.11 -3.71 3.71
CA ARG A 297 16.17 -5.17 3.80
C ARG A 297 15.72 -5.85 2.52
N ILE A 298 16.54 -6.80 2.04
CA ILE A 298 16.24 -7.68 0.91
C ILE A 298 16.26 -9.13 1.40
N ASN A 299 15.11 -9.81 1.43
CA ASN A 299 14.97 -11.18 1.94
C ASN A 299 15.67 -11.36 3.30
N ASP A 300 15.24 -10.57 4.29
CA ASP A 300 15.80 -10.45 5.65
C ASP A 300 17.22 -9.87 5.78
N LYS A 301 17.98 -9.81 4.70
CA LYS A 301 19.34 -9.27 4.70
C LYS A 301 19.30 -7.75 4.82
N LEU A 302 19.85 -7.23 5.91
CA LEU A 302 20.13 -5.80 6.10
C LEU A 302 21.23 -5.37 5.12
N ILE A 303 20.98 -4.28 4.41
CA ILE A 303 21.89 -3.71 3.42
C ILE A 303 22.51 -2.45 4.01
N ASP A 304 23.83 -2.48 4.16
CA ASP A 304 24.59 -1.46 4.87
C ASP A 304 25.99 -1.31 4.25
N ASP A 305 26.54 -0.10 4.24
CA ASP A 305 27.86 0.16 3.69
C ASP A 305 29.00 -0.49 4.50
N ASP A 306 28.83 -0.68 5.81
CA ASP A 306 29.77 -1.30 6.74
C ASP A 306 29.57 -2.83 6.88
N MET A 307 28.61 -3.41 6.17
CA MET A 307 28.39 -4.87 6.19
C MET A 307 29.60 -5.64 5.65
N ALA A 308 29.80 -6.87 6.14
CA ALA A 308 30.86 -7.75 5.63
C ALA A 308 30.69 -8.04 4.12
N LYS A 309 31.62 -7.55 3.31
CA LYS A 309 31.71 -7.79 1.86
C LYS A 309 33.14 -7.54 1.35
N PRO A 310 33.53 -8.09 0.17
CA PRO A 310 34.79 -7.73 -0.46
C PRO A 310 34.85 -6.24 -0.80
N SER A 311 36.02 -5.62 -0.67
CA SER A 311 36.19 -4.17 -0.90
C SER A 311 35.90 -3.72 -2.35
N TRP A 312 35.92 -4.66 -3.30
CA TRP A 312 35.64 -4.40 -4.72
C TRP A 312 34.17 -4.62 -5.10
N TYR A 313 33.33 -5.10 -4.17
CA TYR A 313 31.92 -5.40 -4.41
C TYR A 313 31.04 -4.30 -3.83
N TYR A 314 30.17 -3.69 -4.66
CA TYR A 314 29.39 -2.54 -4.22
C TYR A 314 28.23 -2.97 -3.32
N THR A 315 27.85 -2.12 -2.36
CA THR A 315 26.66 -2.36 -1.52
C THR A 315 25.40 -2.55 -2.36
N ALA A 316 25.27 -1.74 -3.41
CA ALA A 316 24.17 -1.79 -4.36
C ALA A 316 24.04 -3.15 -5.07
N ASP A 317 25.11 -3.93 -5.21
CA ASP A 317 25.03 -5.26 -5.85
C ASP A 317 24.22 -6.26 -5.01
N PHE A 318 24.04 -6.02 -3.70
CA PHE A 318 23.16 -6.81 -2.83
C PHE A 318 21.69 -6.43 -2.90
N VAL A 319 21.38 -5.30 -3.53
CA VAL A 319 20.03 -4.84 -3.84
C VAL A 319 20.00 -4.77 -5.35
N PRO A 320 19.92 -5.87 -6.12
CA PRO A 320 20.29 -5.90 -7.54
C PRO A 320 20.00 -4.56 -8.24
N MET A 321 21.00 -3.68 -8.36
CA MET A 321 20.81 -2.25 -8.66
C MET A 321 21.97 -1.77 -9.49
N PHE A 322 21.65 -1.02 -10.53
CA PHE A 322 22.62 -0.33 -11.36
C PHE A 322 22.44 1.17 -11.23
N ALA A 323 23.53 1.87 -10.86
CA ALA A 323 23.64 3.31 -10.84
C ALA A 323 24.68 3.77 -11.88
N ASN A 324 24.33 4.72 -12.75
CA ASN A 324 25.28 5.25 -13.73
C ASN A 324 26.19 6.36 -13.17
N GLU A 325 27.13 6.85 -13.97
CA GLU A 325 28.13 7.85 -13.60
C GLU A 325 27.57 9.23 -13.21
N TYR A 326 26.27 9.46 -13.38
CA TYR A 326 25.56 10.67 -12.99
C TYR A 326 24.69 10.48 -11.73
N VAL A 327 25.01 9.44 -10.94
CA VAL A 327 24.44 9.22 -9.61
C VAL A 327 25.52 9.47 -8.57
N GLU A 328 25.28 10.43 -7.68
CA GLU A 328 26.24 10.84 -6.66
C GLU A 328 25.61 10.75 -5.26
N GLY A 329 26.40 10.36 -4.25
CA GLY A 329 25.95 10.29 -2.85
C GLY A 329 24.88 9.23 -2.61
N LEU A 330 25.09 8.01 -3.13
CA LEU A 330 24.28 6.83 -2.83
C LEU A 330 24.86 6.13 -1.58
N ASN A 331 24.13 6.18 -0.46
CA ASN A 331 24.58 5.65 0.83
C ASN A 331 23.59 4.64 1.40
N PHE A 332 24.09 3.64 2.11
CA PHE A 332 23.31 2.61 2.80
C PHE A 332 23.76 2.54 4.26
N THR A 333 22.82 2.78 5.16
CA THR A 333 23.09 2.85 6.60
C THR A 333 22.04 2.06 7.39
N SER A 334 22.39 1.70 8.60
CA SER A 334 21.50 1.12 9.60
C SER A 334 21.35 2.07 10.77
N GLU A 335 20.19 2.08 11.42
CA GLU A 335 20.07 2.77 12.70
C GLU A 335 20.87 2.01 13.77
N GLN A 336 21.71 2.73 14.53
CA GLN A 336 22.44 2.19 15.68
C GLN A 336 21.53 1.87 16.87
#